data_AF-A0A1K2IR60-F1
#
_entry.id   AF-A0A1K2IR60-F1
#
_cell.length_a   1.000
_cell.length_b   1.000
_cell.length_c   1.000
_cell.angle_alpha   90.00
_cell.angle_beta   90.00
_cell.angle_gamma   90.00
#
_symmetry.space_group_name_H-M   'P 1'
#
loop_
_entity.id
_entity.type
_entity.pdbx_description
1 polymer ?
#
loop_
_entity_poly.entity_id
_entity_poly.type
_entity_poly.pdbx_seq_one_letter_code
_entity_poly.pdbx_strand_id
1 'polypeptide(L)'
;MIIEEFLKIENHTDKDEIGMLMNDLYNEFRGGRDRNDILILLNSDIDYMRYYGCSILNEICINDIKYIKKIMDKLYDILINDISVNNNIRAYHALYGIYLDNKDINGLLLLCEEMKNNTEPMIKQGSIEFLEKYKTAPENYTFDEFTKHLFSR
;
A
#
# COMPACT_ATOMS: atom_id res chain seq x y z
N MET A 1 -20.61 -2.42 9.85
CA MET A 1 -19.86 -1.67 8.82
C MET A 1 -18.39 -1.74 9.19
N ILE A 2 -17.46 -1.87 8.24
CA ILE A 2 -16.03 -2.02 8.55
C ILE A 2 -15.51 -0.93 9.51
N ILE A 3 -15.96 0.33 9.35
CA ILE A 3 -15.62 1.45 10.25
C ILE A 3 -16.01 1.18 11.71
N GLU A 4 -17.20 0.61 11.94
CA GLU A 4 -17.67 0.29 13.29
C GLU A 4 -16.88 -0.86 13.91
N GLU A 5 -16.41 -1.79 13.09
CA GLU A 5 -15.58 -2.92 13.55
C GLU A 5 -14.22 -2.41 14.04
N PHE A 6 -13.55 -1.56 13.24
CA PHE A 6 -12.32 -0.89 13.68
C PHE A 6 -12.54 -0.02 14.91
N LEU A 7 -13.63 0.76 14.97
CA LEU A 7 -13.94 1.58 16.15
C LEU A 7 -14.16 0.73 17.40
N LYS A 8 -14.80 -0.43 17.30
CA LYS A 8 -14.99 -1.34 18.44
C LYS A 8 -13.67 -1.91 18.93
N ILE A 9 -12.76 -2.25 18.01
CA ILE A 9 -11.44 -2.79 18.35
C ILE A 9 -10.60 -1.71 19.01
N GLU A 10 -10.49 -0.51 18.43
CA GLU A 10 -9.69 0.59 18.99
C GLU A 10 -10.15 1.05 20.38
N ASN A 11 -11.46 1.00 20.64
CA ASN A 11 -12.03 1.37 21.93
C ASN A 11 -11.98 0.23 22.97
N HIS A 12 -11.34 -0.91 22.65
CA HIS A 12 -11.19 -2.00 23.60
C HIS A 12 -10.26 -1.60 24.75
N THR A 13 -10.55 -2.04 25.98
CA THR A 13 -9.78 -1.64 27.17
C THR A 13 -8.46 -2.38 27.32
N ASP A 14 -8.38 -3.59 26.77
CA ASP A 14 -7.19 -4.45 26.83
C ASP A 14 -6.38 -4.35 25.54
N LYS A 15 -5.13 -3.90 25.65
CA LYS A 15 -4.22 -3.70 24.51
C LYS A 15 -3.81 -4.99 23.81
N ASP A 16 -3.70 -6.10 24.54
CA ASP A 16 -3.32 -7.37 23.95
C ASP A 16 -4.48 -7.90 23.10
N GLU A 17 -5.72 -7.71 23.56
CA GLU A 17 -6.92 -8.06 22.80
C GLU A 17 -7.11 -7.16 21.56
N ILE A 18 -6.75 -5.87 21.62
CA ILE A 18 -6.74 -4.98 20.43
C ILE A 18 -5.86 -5.60 19.33
N GLY A 19 -4.64 -6.00 19.67
CA GLY A 19 -3.70 -6.59 18.72
C GLY A 19 -4.23 -7.88 18.10
N MET A 20 -4.82 -8.76 18.91
CA MET A 20 -5.44 -10.00 18.43
C MET A 20 -6.61 -9.72 17.48
N LEU A 21 -7.57 -8.89 17.91
CA LEU A 21 -8.76 -8.57 17.12
C LEU A 21 -8.40 -7.90 15.79
N MET A 22 -7.37 -7.04 15.80
CA MET A 22 -6.93 -6.40 14.57
C MET A 22 -6.27 -7.39 13.61
N ASN A 23 -5.47 -8.33 14.14
CA ASN A 23 -4.91 -9.40 13.32
C ASN A 23 -5.98 -10.33 12.75
N ASP A 24 -7.03 -10.63 13.50
CA ASP A 24 -8.17 -11.40 13.01
C ASP A 24 -8.88 -10.68 11.86
N LEU A 25 -9.10 -9.37 11.99
CA LEU A 25 -9.68 -8.55 10.93
C LEU A 25 -8.81 -8.56 9.66
N TYR A 26 -7.49 -8.47 9.82
CA TYR A 26 -6.55 -8.57 8.69
C TYR A 26 -6.61 -9.96 8.03
N ASN A 27 -6.74 -11.03 8.82
CA ASN A 27 -6.91 -12.39 8.30
C ASN A 27 -8.19 -12.52 7.46
N GLU A 28 -9.28 -11.84 7.81
CA GLU A 28 -10.48 -11.83 6.99
C GLU A 28 -10.25 -11.20 5.61
N PHE A 29 -9.51 -10.09 5.54
CA PHE A 29 -9.11 -9.49 4.26
C PHE A 29 -8.23 -10.41 3.43
N ARG A 30 -7.23 -11.06 4.06
CA ARG A 30 -6.41 -12.10 3.41
C ARG A 30 -7.26 -13.29 2.94
N GLY A 31 -8.32 -13.62 3.68
CA GLY A 31 -9.28 -14.68 3.38
C GLY A 31 -10.33 -14.33 2.32
N GLY A 32 -10.32 -13.12 1.76
CA GLY A 32 -11.22 -12.72 0.68
C GLY A 32 -12.48 -11.98 1.11
N ARG A 33 -12.44 -11.28 2.25
CA ARG A 33 -13.47 -10.28 2.65
C ARG A 33 -13.79 -9.32 1.50
N ASP A 34 -15.02 -8.76 1.51
CA ASP A 34 -15.46 -7.82 0.48
C ASP A 34 -14.45 -6.68 0.37
N ARG A 35 -13.86 -6.59 -0.82
CA ARG A 35 -12.83 -5.59 -1.08
C ARG A 35 -13.38 -4.19 -0.91
N ASN A 36 -14.68 -3.94 -1.21
CA ASN A 36 -15.33 -2.63 -1.04
C ASN A 36 -15.08 -1.99 0.33
N ASP A 37 -14.90 -2.79 1.39
CA ASP A 37 -14.55 -2.30 2.71
C ASP A 37 -13.23 -1.51 2.73
N ILE A 38 -12.26 -1.85 1.87
CA ILE A 38 -11.00 -1.11 1.72
C ILE A 38 -11.26 0.30 1.21
N LEU A 39 -12.10 0.45 0.18
CA LEU A 39 -12.46 1.78 -0.30
C LEU A 39 -13.19 2.59 0.77
N ILE A 40 -14.01 1.95 1.61
CA ILE A 40 -14.65 2.64 2.74
C ILE A 40 -13.58 3.15 3.72
N LEU A 41 -12.57 2.34 4.04
CA LEU A 41 -11.47 2.72 4.92
C LEU A 41 -10.64 3.88 4.34
N LEU A 42 -10.22 3.75 3.07
CA LEU A 42 -9.42 4.77 2.39
C LEU A 42 -10.14 6.11 2.21
N ASN A 43 -11.48 6.10 2.10
CA ASN A 43 -12.30 7.32 1.99
C ASN A 43 -12.78 7.87 3.34
N SER A 44 -12.32 7.31 4.46
CA SER A 44 -12.69 7.79 5.79
C SER A 44 -12.03 9.13 6.10
N ASP A 45 -12.77 10.02 6.77
CA ASP A 45 -12.23 11.26 7.32
C ASP A 45 -11.32 11.01 8.55
N ILE A 46 -11.38 9.80 9.12
CA ILE A 46 -10.61 9.41 10.29
C ILE A 46 -9.22 8.93 9.89
N ASP A 47 -8.18 9.58 10.41
CA ASP A 47 -6.76 9.32 10.08
C ASP A 47 -6.36 7.84 10.13
N TYR A 48 -6.57 7.18 11.28
CA TYR A 48 -6.16 5.78 11.45
C TYR A 48 -6.97 4.81 10.58
N MET A 49 -8.17 5.17 10.12
CA MET A 49 -8.92 4.32 9.18
C MET A 49 -8.23 4.29 7.81
N ARG A 50 -7.71 5.43 7.35
CA ARG A 50 -6.92 5.49 6.12
C ARG A 50 -5.61 4.74 6.30
N TYR A 51 -4.95 4.89 7.45
CA TYR A 51 -3.77 4.10 7.80
C TYR A 51 -4.03 2.59 7.66
N TYR A 52 -5.14 2.10 8.21
CA TYR A 52 -5.52 0.69 8.15
C TYR A 52 -5.88 0.24 6.73
N GLY A 53 -6.61 1.05 5.97
CA GLY A 53 -6.89 0.78 4.56
C GLY A 53 -5.61 0.60 3.74
N CYS A 54 -4.62 1.48 3.92
CA CYS A 54 -3.32 1.36 3.27
C CYS A 54 -2.54 0.14 3.78
N SER A 55 -2.62 -0.18 5.07
CA SER A 55 -1.89 -1.31 5.68
C SER A 55 -2.41 -2.65 5.17
N ILE A 56 -3.74 -2.83 5.10
CA ILE A 56 -4.37 -4.04 4.54
C ILE A 56 -3.92 -4.27 3.09
N LEU A 57 -3.84 -3.20 2.30
CA LEU A 57 -3.41 -3.29 0.91
C LEU A 57 -1.95 -3.73 0.72
N ASN A 58 -1.10 -3.64 1.75
CA ASN A 58 0.25 -4.20 1.71
C ASN A 58 0.28 -5.72 1.94
N GLU A 59 -0.85 -6.32 2.31
CA GLU A 59 -0.92 -7.73 2.70
C GLU A 59 -1.81 -8.59 1.80
N ILE A 60 -2.55 -7.96 0.89
CA ILE A 60 -3.49 -8.65 0.02
C ILE A 60 -3.19 -8.34 -1.45
N CYS A 61 -3.44 -9.33 -2.30
CA CYS A 61 -3.39 -9.16 -3.74
C CYS A 61 -4.79 -8.89 -4.31
N ILE A 62 -4.92 -7.86 -5.14
CA ILE A 62 -6.19 -7.47 -5.78
C ILE A 62 -6.06 -7.65 -7.29
N ASN A 63 -6.72 -8.69 -7.82
CA ASN A 63 -6.66 -9.04 -9.24
C ASN A 63 -7.80 -8.42 -10.10
N ASP A 64 -8.75 -7.72 -9.48
CA ASP A 64 -9.85 -7.07 -10.22
C ASP A 64 -9.41 -5.70 -10.75
N ILE A 65 -9.21 -5.61 -12.07
CA ILE A 65 -8.70 -4.42 -12.77
C ILE A 65 -9.59 -3.18 -12.56
N LYS A 66 -10.92 -3.32 -12.49
CA LYS A 66 -11.80 -2.16 -12.30
C LYS A 66 -11.71 -1.67 -10.85
N TYR A 67 -11.60 -2.61 -9.93
CA TYR A 67 -11.49 -2.33 -8.50
C TYR A 67 -10.14 -1.72 -8.15
N ILE A 68 -9.05 -2.25 -8.72
CA ILE A 68 -7.69 -1.82 -8.43
C ILE A 68 -7.44 -0.38 -8.87
N LYS A 69 -7.98 0.04 -10.03
CA LYS A 69 -7.83 1.41 -10.51
C LYS A 69 -8.37 2.42 -9.49
N LYS A 70 -9.56 2.17 -8.94
CA LYS A 70 -10.18 3.05 -7.94
C LYS A 70 -9.35 3.12 -6.64
N ILE A 71 -8.78 2.00 -6.23
CA ILE A 71 -7.87 1.98 -5.08
C ILE A 71 -6.63 2.80 -5.37
N MET A 72 -5.98 2.58 -6.51
CA MET A 72 -4.77 3.30 -6.88
C MET A 72 -5.03 4.80 -6.96
N ASP A 73 -6.13 5.23 -7.59
CA ASP A 73 -6.54 6.64 -7.64
C ASP A 73 -6.65 7.22 -6.21
N LYS A 74 -7.25 6.47 -5.28
CA LYS A 74 -7.39 6.92 -3.89
C LYS A 74 -6.08 6.88 -3.09
N LEU A 75 -5.22 5.90 -3.34
CA LEU A 75 -3.89 5.83 -2.72
C LEU A 75 -3.00 6.98 -3.20
N TYR A 76 -3.07 7.36 -4.48
CA TYR A 76 -2.37 8.55 -4.99
C TYR A 76 -2.87 9.82 -4.32
N ASP A 77 -4.19 9.98 -4.17
CA ASP A 77 -4.77 11.11 -3.42
C ASP A 77 -4.23 11.17 -1.97
N ILE A 78 -4.18 10.03 -1.27
CA ILE A 78 -3.61 9.95 0.08
C ILE A 78 -2.11 10.31 0.06
N LEU A 79 -1.33 9.70 -0.83
CA LEU A 79 0.11 9.90 -0.95
C LEU A 79 0.50 11.37 -1.12
N ILE A 80 -0.28 12.12 -1.89
CA ILE A 80 0.02 13.52 -2.24
C ILE A 80 -0.63 14.51 -1.28
N ASN A 81 -1.87 14.25 -0.84
CA ASN A 81 -2.71 15.26 -0.20
C ASN A 81 -3.02 14.98 1.28
N ASP A 82 -2.74 13.80 1.82
CA ASP A 82 -3.05 13.51 3.22
C ASP A 82 -2.09 14.25 4.17
N ILE A 83 -2.67 14.75 5.27
CA ILE A 83 -1.97 15.50 6.31
C ILE A 83 -1.02 14.58 7.09
N SER A 84 -1.38 13.30 7.20
CA SER A 84 -0.64 12.31 7.97
C SER A 84 0.51 11.71 7.17
N VAL A 85 1.74 12.03 7.56
CA VAL A 85 2.97 11.46 6.98
C VAL A 85 2.94 9.93 6.98
N ASN A 86 2.40 9.32 8.04
CA ASN A 86 2.29 7.86 8.14
C ASN A 86 1.37 7.28 7.06
N ASN A 87 0.26 7.96 6.75
CA ASN A 87 -0.62 7.53 5.66
C ASN A 87 0.08 7.68 4.31
N ASN A 88 0.85 8.75 4.10
CA ASN A 88 1.59 8.98 2.86
C ASN A 88 2.60 7.85 2.62
N ILE A 89 3.39 7.50 3.65
CA ILE A 89 4.36 6.39 3.58
C ILE A 89 3.65 5.05 3.30
N ARG A 90 2.54 4.78 3.99
CA ARG A 90 1.78 3.53 3.79
C ARG A 90 1.14 3.46 2.41
N ALA A 91 0.64 4.58 1.90
CA ALA A 91 0.07 4.67 0.56
C ALA A 91 1.14 4.44 -0.52
N TYR A 92 2.34 5.01 -0.34
CA TYR A 92 3.48 4.74 -1.21
C TYR A 92 3.82 3.24 -1.26
N HIS A 93 3.95 2.58 -0.11
CA HIS A 93 4.24 1.15 -0.08
C HIS A 93 3.12 0.31 -0.70
N ALA A 94 1.85 0.67 -0.46
CA ALA A 94 0.71 -0.03 -1.04
C ALA A 94 0.70 0.10 -2.58
N LEU A 95 0.95 1.30 -3.11
CA LEU A 95 1.09 1.52 -4.56
C LEU A 95 2.26 0.71 -5.13
N TYR A 96 3.42 0.75 -4.46
CA TYR A 96 4.60 -0.01 -4.86
C TYR A 96 4.30 -1.52 -4.95
N GLY A 97 3.68 -2.09 -3.91
CA GLY A 97 3.26 -3.49 -3.88
C GLY A 97 2.25 -3.83 -4.98
N ILE A 98 1.24 -2.98 -5.17
CA ILE A 98 0.24 -3.16 -6.23
C ILE A 98 0.89 -3.21 -7.63
N TYR A 99 1.82 -2.30 -7.93
CA TYR A 99 2.51 -2.33 -9.24
C TYR A 99 3.31 -3.62 -9.44
N LEU A 100 3.99 -4.11 -8.39
CA LEU A 100 4.71 -5.39 -8.45
C LEU A 100 3.76 -6.58 -8.64
N ASP A 101 2.67 -6.66 -7.86
CA ASP A 101 1.69 -7.74 -7.95
C ASP A 101 1.06 -7.82 -9.35
N ASN A 102 0.83 -6.67 -9.99
CA ASN A 102 0.28 -6.59 -11.34
C ASN A 102 1.34 -6.69 -12.46
N LYS A 103 2.61 -6.89 -12.09
CA LYS A 103 3.75 -6.93 -13.02
C LYS A 103 3.88 -5.66 -13.88
N ASP A 104 3.42 -4.52 -13.38
CA ASP A 104 3.46 -3.22 -14.07
C ASP A 104 4.68 -2.42 -13.64
N ILE A 105 5.83 -2.82 -14.18
CA ILE A 105 7.12 -2.16 -13.92
C ILE A 105 7.14 -0.73 -14.48
N ASN A 106 6.46 -0.46 -15.58
CA ASN A 106 6.40 0.88 -16.16
C ASN A 106 5.62 1.84 -15.26
N GLY A 107 4.49 1.40 -14.71
CA GLY A 107 3.75 2.16 -13.71
C GLY A 107 4.58 2.43 -12.44
N LEU A 108 5.32 1.43 -11.96
CA LEU A 108 6.23 1.60 -10.83
C LEU A 108 7.36 2.60 -11.13
N LEU A 109 7.94 2.55 -12.33
CA LEU A 109 8.96 3.49 -12.78
C LEU A 109 8.43 4.92 -12.76
N LEU A 110 7.21 5.16 -13.25
CA LEU A 110 6.59 6.47 -13.24
C LEU A 110 6.34 6.97 -11.80
N LEU A 111 5.82 6.11 -10.92
CA LEU A 111 5.64 6.44 -9.50
C LEU A 111 6.97 6.87 -8.86
N CYS A 112 8.04 6.08 -9.02
CA CYS A 112 9.33 6.37 -8.41
C CYS A 112 10.01 7.61 -9.02
N GLU A 113 9.84 7.87 -10.33
CA GLU A 113 10.33 9.11 -10.95
C GLU A 113 9.64 10.37 -10.40
N GLU A 114 8.34 10.28 -10.08
CA GLU A 114 7.59 11.37 -9.43
C GLU A 114 8.05 11.55 -7.97
N MET A 115 8.29 10.43 -7.27
CA MET A 115 8.58 10.41 -5.83
C MET A 115 10.05 10.60 -5.45
N LYS A 116 11.01 10.57 -6.39
CA LYS A 116 12.46 10.72 -6.11
C LYS A 116 12.87 12.04 -5.44
N ASN A 117 12.01 13.07 -5.51
CA ASN A 117 12.23 14.37 -4.88
C ASN A 117 11.25 14.64 -3.74
N ASN A 118 10.54 13.61 -3.26
CA ASN A 118 9.59 13.73 -2.16
C ASN A 118 10.30 14.27 -0.89
N THR A 119 9.59 15.08 -0.10
CA THR A 119 10.11 15.64 1.14
C THR A 119 10.26 14.59 2.24
N GLU A 120 9.46 13.52 2.19
CA GLU A 120 9.52 12.42 3.14
C GLU A 120 10.70 11.49 2.81
N PRO A 121 11.71 11.37 3.70
CA PRO A 121 12.93 10.62 3.42
C PRO A 121 12.69 9.16 3.05
N MET A 122 11.72 8.47 3.67
CA MET A 122 11.46 7.06 3.37
C MET A 122 10.96 6.86 1.93
N ILE A 123 10.03 7.71 1.49
CA ILE A 123 9.47 7.67 0.13
C ILE A 123 10.56 8.00 -0.89
N LYS A 124 11.32 9.07 -0.62
CA LYS A 124 12.43 9.50 -1.46
C LYS A 124 13.48 8.41 -1.63
N GLN A 125 13.94 7.83 -0.53
CA GLN A 125 14.97 6.80 -0.53
C GLN A 125 14.50 5.56 -1.30
N GLY A 126 13.31 5.04 -0.98
CA GLY A 126 12.76 3.87 -1.68
C GLY A 126 12.60 4.10 -3.18
N SER A 127 12.24 5.33 -3.59
CA SER A 127 12.13 5.70 -5.00
C SER A 127 13.49 5.72 -5.70
N ILE A 128 14.51 6.34 -5.07
CA ILE A 128 15.87 6.39 -5.63
C ILE A 128 16.47 4.99 -5.76
N GLU A 129 16.34 4.16 -4.72
CA GLU A 129 16.84 2.78 -4.73
C GLU A 129 16.23 1.96 -5.87
N PHE A 130 14.90 2.06 -6.08
CA PHE A 130 14.26 1.43 -7.23
C PHE A 130 14.85 1.92 -8.56
N LEU A 131 14.98 3.24 -8.75
CA LEU A 131 15.47 3.82 -10.01
C LEU A 131 16.90 3.42 -10.32
N GLU A 132 17.77 3.32 -9.31
CA GLU A 132 19.15 2.86 -9.46
C GLU A 132 19.21 1.37 -9.86
N LYS A 133 18.37 0.54 -9.23
CA LYS A 133 18.26 -0.87 -9.60
C LYS A 133 17.66 -1.08 -10.98
N TYR A 134 16.66 -0.26 -11.35
CA TYR A 134 16.06 -0.28 -12.68
C TYR A 134 17.10 0.03 -13.77
N LYS A 135 17.93 1.07 -13.59
CA LYS A 135 18.98 1.46 -14.56
C LYS A 135 20.09 0.43 -14.74
N THR A 136 20.36 -0.37 -13.71
CA THR A 136 21.43 -1.37 -13.71
C THR A 136 20.94 -2.76 -14.12
N ALA A 137 19.62 -2.94 -14.31
CA ALA A 137 19.06 -4.18 -14.77
C ALA A 137 19.37 -4.42 -16.26
N PRO A 138 19.83 -5.62 -16.64
CA PRO A 138 19.90 -6.06 -18.02
C PRO A 138 18.55 -5.95 -18.73
N GLU A 139 18.56 -5.45 -19.96
CA GLU A 139 17.35 -5.22 -20.78
C GLU A 139 16.53 -6.49 -21.06
N ASN A 140 17.16 -7.66 -20.95
CA ASN A 140 16.55 -8.96 -21.24
C ASN A 140 16.05 -9.69 -20.00
N TYR A 141 16.02 -9.05 -18.82
CA TYR A 141 15.43 -9.65 -17.64
C TYR A 141 13.95 -9.96 -17.84
N THR A 142 13.56 -11.19 -17.49
CA THR A 142 12.16 -11.51 -17.20
C THR A 142 11.72 -10.75 -15.95
N PHE A 143 10.40 -10.61 -15.75
CA PHE A 143 9.85 -9.98 -14.56
C PHE A 143 10.38 -10.61 -13.26
N ASP A 144 10.51 -11.94 -13.21
CA ASP A 144 10.99 -12.67 -12.04
C ASP A 144 12.48 -12.41 -11.76
N GLU A 145 13.30 -12.30 -12.81
CA GLU A 145 14.72 -11.94 -12.70
C GLU A 145 14.89 -10.49 -12.25
N PHE A 146 14.09 -9.58 -12.81
CA PHE A 146 14.05 -8.18 -12.41
C PHE A 146 13.66 -8.03 -10.94
N THR A 147 12.62 -8.74 -10.50
CA THR A 147 12.18 -8.70 -9.10
C THR A 147 13.25 -9.24 -8.15
N LYS A 148 13.99 -10.29 -8.54
CA LYS A 148 15.13 -10.78 -7.74
C LYS A 148 16.25 -9.76 -7.63
N HIS A 149 16.57 -9.05 -8.71
CA HIS A 149 17.54 -7.95 -8.71
C HIS A 149 17.09 -6.77 -7.83
N LEU A 150 15.79 -6.45 -7.86
CA LEU A 150 15.19 -5.44 -6.98
C LEU A 150 15.43 -5.71 -5.50
N PHE A 151 15.47 -6.97 -5.08
CA PHE A 151 15.60 -7.36 -3.68
C PHE A 151 16.95 -7.99 -3.31
N SER A 152 17.91 -8.04 -4.24
CA SER A 152 19.28 -8.46 -3.92
C SER A 152 19.99 -7.41 -3.07
N ARG A 153 20.70 -7.86 -2.03
CA ARG A 153 21.51 -6.99 -1.14
C ARG A 153 22.80 -6.56 -1.80
#